data_AF-A0A1H9TWR6-F1
#
_entry.id   AF-A0A1H9TWR6-F1
#
_cell.length_a   1.000
_cell.length_b   1.000
_cell.length_c   1.000
_cell.angle_alpha   90.00
_cell.angle_beta   90.00
_cell.angle_gamma   90.00
#
_symmetry.space_group_name_H-M   'P 1'
#
loop_
_entity.id
_entity.type
_entity.pdbx_description
1 polymer ?
#
loop_
_entity_poly.entity_id
_entity_poly.type
_entity_poly.pdbx_seq_one_letter_code
_entity_poly.pdbx_strand_id
1 'polypeptide(L)'
;MKIPITKFVSATVLLAIFVVNMIWWFRVTDRYSSFEDSRTAYLSAFPTFLQHPLLLTIIAFIVLMISGTLFLQTRKVKQLKILSIVGYCISFSFAFWQLFSLM
;
A
#
# COMPACT_ATOMS: atom_id res chain seq x y z
N MET A 1 8.97 -27.24 -2.82
CA MET A 1 8.03 -26.38 -3.57
C MET A 1 7.31 -25.35 -2.65
N LYS A 2 8.02 -24.57 -1.81
CA LYS A 2 7.40 -23.65 -0.81
C LYS A 2 7.66 -22.14 -1.06
N ILE A 3 8.75 -21.81 -1.74
CA ILE A 3 9.23 -20.43 -1.95
C ILE A 3 8.27 -19.51 -2.74
N PRO A 4 7.52 -19.96 -3.77
CA PRO A 4 6.64 -19.05 -4.50
C PRO A 4 5.36 -18.70 -3.72
N ILE A 5 4.91 -19.58 -2.82
CA ILE A 5 3.71 -19.33 -2.02
C ILE A 5 4.02 -18.32 -0.92
N THR A 6 5.18 -18.42 -0.26
CA THR A 6 5.58 -17.44 0.76
C THR A 6 5.70 -16.04 0.18
N LYS A 7 6.29 -15.89 -1.02
CA LYS A 7 6.36 -14.59 -1.71
C LYS A 7 4.98 -14.02 -2.02
N PHE A 8 4.04 -14.87 -2.45
CA PHE A 8 2.67 -14.44 -2.75
C PHE A 8 1.97 -13.94 -1.49
N VAL A 9 2.06 -14.71 -0.40
CA VAL A 9 1.49 -14.33 0.91
C VAL A 9 2.12 -13.03 1.42
N SER A 10 3.44 -12.87 1.35
CA SER A 10 4.12 -11.63 1.72
C SER A 10 3.64 -10.44 0.89
N ALA A 11 3.50 -10.60 -0.43
CA ALA A 11 2.97 -9.56 -1.30
C ALA A 11 1.54 -9.15 -0.91
N THR A 12 0.67 -10.15 -0.67
CA THR A 12 -0.71 -9.90 -0.22
C THR A 12 -0.77 -9.17 1.11
N VAL A 13 0.07 -9.54 2.08
CA VAL A 13 0.11 -8.87 3.39
C VAL A 13 0.57 -7.42 3.24
N LEU A 14 1.62 -7.16 2.46
CA LEU A 14 2.09 -5.79 2.19
C LEU A 14 1.01 -4.94 1.52
N LEU A 15 0.33 -5.49 0.52
CA LEU A 15 -0.79 -4.81 -0.13
C LEU A 15 -1.94 -4.53 0.85
N ALA A 16 -2.27 -5.51 1.70
CA ALA A 16 -3.33 -5.34 2.70
C ALA A 16 -3.00 -4.25 3.73
N ILE A 17 -1.75 -4.15 4.20
CA ILE A 17 -1.31 -3.07 5.08
C ILE A 17 -1.54 -1.70 4.43
N PHE A 18 -1.17 -1.55 3.15
CA PHE A 18 -1.42 -0.31 2.42
C PHE A 18 -2.93 -0.02 2.27
N VAL A 19 -3.75 -1.04 1.96
CA VAL A 19 -5.19 -0.87 1.85
C VAL A 19 -5.82 -0.43 3.18
N VAL A 20 -5.38 -0.99 4.31
CA VAL A 20 -5.82 -0.55 5.64
C VAL A 20 -5.45 0.91 5.88
N ASN A 21 -4.23 1.31 5.52
CA ASN A 21 -3.78 2.69 5.61
C ASN A 21 -4.66 3.64 4.77
N MET A 22 -4.99 3.24 3.53
CA MET A 22 -5.84 4.02 2.64
C MET A 22 -7.29 4.11 3.14
N ILE A 23 -7.84 3.04 3.72
CA ILE A 23 -9.16 3.07 4.38
C ILE A 23 -9.14 4.04 5.57
N TRP A 24 -8.04 4.07 6.34
CA TRP A 24 -7.90 5.02 7.44
C TRP A 24 -7.91 6.47 6.94
N TRP A 25 -7.15 6.78 5.89
CA TRP A 25 -7.18 8.08 5.24
C TRP A 25 -8.62 8.49 4.84
N PHE A 26 -9.33 7.62 4.11
CA PHE A 26 -10.69 7.95 3.68
C PHE A 26 -11.68 8.16 4.83
N ARG A 27 -11.57 7.38 5.90
CA ARG A 27 -12.40 7.57 7.10
C ARG A 27 -12.13 8.89 7.79
N VAL A 28 -10.88 9.34 7.80
CA VAL A 28 -10.52 10.62 8.38
C VAL A 28 -11.04 11.76 7.50
N THR A 29 -10.85 11.70 6.18
CA THR A 29 -11.36 12.73 5.25
C THR A 29 -12.88 12.83 5.21
N ASP A 30 -13.61 11.77 5.56
CA ASP A 30 -15.07 11.78 5.68
C ASP A 30 -15.55 12.49 6.96
N ARG A 31 -14.70 12.57 7.99
CA ARG A 31 -15.04 13.16 9.31
C ARG A 31 -14.72 14.64 9.43
N TYR A 32 -13.74 15.14 8.68
CA TYR A 32 -13.28 16.53 8.79
C TYR A 32 -13.51 17.27 7.48
N SER A 33 -13.99 18.51 7.57
CA SER A 33 -14.35 19.33 6.39
C SER A 33 -13.15 20.04 5.76
N SER A 34 -12.02 20.13 6.47
CA SER A 34 -10.79 20.74 5.97
C SER A 34 -9.70 19.70 5.71
N PHE A 35 -8.87 19.96 4.71
CA PHE A 35 -7.73 19.10 4.38
C PHE A 35 -6.70 19.07 5.51
N GLU A 36 -6.37 20.22 6.12
CA GLU A 36 -5.37 20.30 7.18
C GLU A 36 -5.82 19.59 8.47
N ASP A 37 -7.11 19.66 8.81
CA ASP A 37 -7.65 18.92 9.97
C ASP A 37 -7.63 17.41 9.71
N SER A 38 -8.01 17.00 8.48
CA SER A 38 -7.95 15.60 8.06
C SER A 38 -6.51 15.07 8.12
N ARG A 39 -5.56 15.84 7.60
CA ARG A 39 -4.14 15.49 7.59
C ARG A 39 -3.59 15.35 9.01
N THR A 40 -3.89 16.31 9.87
CA THR A 40 -3.44 16.29 11.27
C THR A 40 -4.02 15.09 12.02
N ALA A 41 -5.32 14.83 11.86
CA ALA A 41 -5.99 13.69 12.48
C ALA A 41 -5.46 12.35 11.94
N TYR A 42 -5.19 12.25 10.64
CA TYR A 42 -4.59 11.06 10.03
C TYR A 42 -3.19 10.80 10.60
N LEU A 43 -2.33 11.81 10.62
CA LEU A 43 -0.95 11.70 11.13
C LEU A 43 -0.90 11.38 12.63
N SER A 44 -1.88 11.84 13.41
CA SER A 44 -1.95 11.56 14.85
C SER A 44 -2.08 10.07 15.20
N ALA A 45 -2.53 9.23 14.26
CA ALA A 45 -2.61 7.78 14.44
C ALA A 45 -1.23 7.08 14.38
N PHE A 46 -0.19 7.78 13.93
CA PHE A 46 1.16 7.26 13.77
C PHE A 46 2.07 7.74 14.91
N PRO A 47 3.11 6.96 15.26
CA PRO A 47 4.11 7.39 16.23
C PRO A 47 4.87 8.62 15.70
N THR A 48 5.41 9.45 16.59
CA THR A 48 5.99 10.77 16.28
C THR A 48 7.04 10.75 15.16
N PHE A 49 7.85 9.70 15.03
CA PHE A 49 8.85 9.57 13.96
C PHE A 49 8.24 9.31 12.56
N LEU A 50 6.99 8.87 12.49
CA LEU A 50 6.22 8.59 11.27
C LEU A 50 5.20 9.69 10.94
N GLN A 51 5.05 10.72 11.76
CA GLN A 51 4.08 11.81 11.55
C GLN A 51 4.47 12.75 10.40
N HIS A 52 5.57 12.48 9.67
CA HIS A 52 5.93 13.26 8.51
C HIS A 52 5.22 12.71 7.25
N PRO A 53 4.33 13.47 6.61
CA PRO A 53 3.46 12.97 5.53
C PRO A 53 4.26 12.46 4.33
N LEU A 54 5.27 13.23 3.88
CA LEU A 54 6.14 12.81 2.78
C LEU A 54 6.88 11.49 3.09
N LEU A 55 7.22 11.24 4.36
CA LEU A 55 7.90 10.02 4.76
C LEU A 55 6.93 8.82 4.71
N LEU A 56 5.69 9.01 5.15
CA LEU A 56 4.62 8.03 4.97
C LEU A 56 4.36 7.71 3.50
N THR A 57 4.30 8.73 2.63
CA THR A 57 4.13 8.55 1.17
C THR A 57 5.29 7.73 0.57
N ILE A 58 6.53 8.05 0.95
CA ILE A 58 7.72 7.30 0.48
C ILE A 58 7.66 5.84 0.97
N ILE A 59 7.32 5.61 2.23
CA ILE A 59 7.19 4.25 2.78
C ILE A 59 6.09 3.48 2.03
N ALA A 60 4.92 4.09 1.85
CA ALA A 60 3.81 3.49 1.12
C ALA A 60 4.21 3.13 -0.32
N PHE A 61 4.92 4.03 -1.01
CA PHE A 61 5.45 3.78 -2.35
C PHE A 61 6.41 2.58 -2.37
N ILE A 62 7.39 2.54 -1.45
CA ILE A 62 8.36 1.44 -1.34
C ILE A 62 7.64 0.12 -1.05
N VAL A 63 6.68 0.11 -0.11
CA VAL A 63 5.89 -1.07 0.25
C VAL A 63 5.14 -1.62 -0.97
N LEU A 64 4.50 -0.74 -1.75
CA LEU A 64 3.77 -1.11 -2.96
C LEU A 64 4.70 -1.61 -4.07
N MET A 65 5.86 -1.00 -4.26
CA MET A 65 6.87 -1.47 -5.22
C MET A 65 7.41 -2.86 -4.85
N ILE A 66 7.65 -3.12 -3.56
CA ILE A 66 8.07 -4.44 -3.07
C ILE A 66 6.94 -5.45 -3.30
N SER A 67 5.70 -5.11 -2.91
CA SER A 67 4.51 -5.94 -3.12
C SER A 67 4.33 -6.32 -4.59
N GLY A 68 4.34 -5.33 -5.49
CA GLY A 68 4.22 -5.54 -6.93
C GLY A 68 5.35 -6.43 -7.46
N THR A 69 6.60 -6.17 -7.08
CA THR A 69 7.75 -7.00 -7.49
C THR A 69 7.59 -8.46 -7.04
N LEU A 70 7.12 -8.69 -5.82
CA LEU A 70 6.87 -10.04 -5.30
C LEU A 70 5.76 -10.75 -6.09
N PHE A 71 4.64 -10.08 -6.36
CA PHE A 71 3.59 -10.61 -7.24
C PHE A 71 4.12 -10.95 -8.64
N LEU A 72 4.97 -10.10 -9.22
CA LEU A 72 5.57 -10.38 -10.52
C LEU A 72 6.43 -11.66 -10.51
N GLN A 73 7.13 -11.93 -9.41
CA GLN A 73 7.93 -13.15 -9.26
C GLN A 73 7.08 -14.41 -9.12
N THR A 74 5.88 -14.32 -8.52
CA THR A 74 5.00 -15.47 -8.27
C THR A 74 4.19 -15.91 -9.50
N ARG A 75 4.14 -15.08 -10.56
CA ARG A 75 3.44 -15.39 -11.82
C ARG A 75 3.90 -16.68 -12.51
N LYS A 76 5.10 -17.19 -12.17
CA LYS A 76 5.67 -18.43 -12.73
C LYS A 76 4.90 -19.68 -12.30
N VAL A 77 4.09 -19.60 -11.23
CA VAL A 77 3.23 -20.69 -10.76
C VAL A 77 1.88 -20.62 -11.49
N LYS A 78 1.56 -21.64 -12.30
CA LYS A 78 0.33 -21.68 -13.12
C LYS A 78 -0.95 -21.33 -12.33
N GLN A 79 -1.10 -21.88 -11.12
CA GLN A 79 -2.28 -21.67 -10.27
C GLN A 79 -2.40 -20.23 -9.75
N LEU A 80 -1.28 -19.53 -9.53
CA LEU A 80 -1.26 -18.18 -8.96
C LEU A 80 -1.09 -17.10 -10.04
N LYS A 81 -0.96 -17.47 -11.32
CA LYS A 81 -0.60 -16.55 -12.40
C LYS A 81 -1.57 -15.38 -12.52
N ILE A 82 -2.87 -15.66 -12.57
CA ILE A 82 -3.91 -14.62 -12.73
C ILE A 82 -3.91 -13.70 -11.51
N LEU A 83 -4.00 -14.27 -10.30
CA LEU A 83 -3.99 -13.50 -9.06
C LEU A 83 -2.73 -12.65 -8.89
N SER A 84 -1.57 -13.18 -9.30
CA SER A 84 -0.30 -12.47 -9.28
C SER A 84 -0.28 -11.29 -10.24
N ILE A 85 -0.84 -11.44 -11.45
CA ILE A 85 -0.94 -10.33 -12.42
C ILE A 85 -1.87 -9.25 -11.88
N VAL A 86 -3.02 -9.64 -11.33
CA VAL A 86 -3.98 -8.70 -10.74
C VAL A 86 -3.35 -7.95 -9.56
N GLY A 87 -2.71 -8.67 -8.63
CA GLY A 87 -2.02 -8.07 -7.48
C GLY A 87 -0.88 -7.13 -7.89
N TYR A 88 -0.14 -7.48 -8.94
CA TYR A 88 0.88 -6.62 -9.54
C TYR A 88 0.26 -5.32 -10.09
N CYS A 89 -0.79 -5.41 -10.92
CA CYS A 89 -1.45 -4.25 -11.50
C CYS A 89 -2.01 -3.33 -10.42
N ILE A 90 -2.68 -3.88 -9.40
CA ILE A 90 -3.23 -3.09 -8.28
C ILE A 90 -2.10 -2.40 -7.52
N SER A 91 -1.03 -3.12 -7.17
CA SER A 91 0.11 -2.55 -6.44
C SER A 91 0.77 -1.41 -7.22
N PHE A 92 0.93 -1.57 -8.54
CA PHE A 92 1.54 -0.56 -9.39
C PHE A 92 0.65 0.66 -9.60
N SER A 93 -0.66 0.46 -9.80
CA SER A 93 -1.63 1.56 -9.87
C SER A 93 -1.65 2.39 -8.58
N PHE A 94 -1.60 1.73 -7.41
CA PHE A 94 -1.49 2.44 -6.14
C PHE A 94 -0.13 3.11 -5.96
N ALA A 95 0.97 2.50 -6.38
CA ALA A 95 2.29 3.12 -6.30
C ALA A 95 2.34 4.39 -7.16
N PHE A 96 1.78 4.32 -8.37
CA PHE A 96 1.64 5.48 -9.25
C PHE A 96 0.75 6.55 -8.62
N TRP A 97 -0.38 6.17 -8.00
CA TRP A 97 -1.24 7.10 -7.27
C TRP A 97 -0.47 7.88 -6.20
N GLN A 98 0.38 7.21 -5.41
CA GLN A 98 1.18 7.84 -4.36
C GLN A 98 2.13 8.95 -4.85
N LEU A 99 2.49 8.97 -6.15
CA LEU A 99 3.33 10.04 -6.70
C LEU A 99 2.59 11.38 -6.83
N PHE A 100 1.27 11.33 -7.01
CA PHE A 100 0.41 12.53 -7.16
C PHE A 100 -0.40 12.82 -5.89
N SER A 101 -0.58 11.81 -5.06
CA SER A 101 -1.28 11.89 -3.80
C SER A 101 -0.32 12.32 -2.70
N LEU A 102 -0.36 13.61 -2.35
CA LEU A 102 0.00 14.06 -1.00
C LEU A 102 -1.12 13.62 -0.04
N MET A 103 -1.18 12.31 0.23
CA MET A 103 -1.70 11.80 1.49
C MET A 103 -0.76 12.25 2.62
#